data_AF-A0A5E4KJP7-F1
#
_entry.id   AF-A0A5E4KJP7-F1
#
_cell.length_a   1.000
_cell.length_b   1.000
_cell.length_c   1.000
_cell.angle_alpha   90.00
_cell.angle_beta   90.00
_cell.angle_gamma   90.00
#
_symmetry.space_group_name_H-M   'P 1'
#
loop_
_entity.id
_entity.type
_entity.pdbx_description
1 polymer ?
#
loop_
_entity_poly.entity_id
_entity_poly.type
_entity_poly.pdbx_seq_one_letter_code
_entity_poly.pdbx_strand_id
1 'polypeptide(L)'
;MLLKIRDKFYILIYLIIIFVILISFITDKHLFLLDIILGTGSYNNLEFYGKIVPIYGGTLSLNLISMISQKLLIFIILLFSVYSMYGFINKIISSRMSSFYAGLLYMLNSYVYVRIMAGQLYLLFSYAILPLLLKVFINLLEKKEKKEMIKFIFLLSVVAFNIHILIIALTIMSIIFLFWFNKHRDIRISKIIIISVILFIILNSYWIIPILTAKNTMVGNIGETDYKVYAPKIEGISGLFDLAAMYGFWREGYLYTKDFLLGWQVLYLIILSLAIIGFLSYYKDQKIGIYIKAFAVIGIIGFILASGVNGPFGDIVKWLFDNTILKGFRDSHKFVAMMVLSYSVLGGLGIAKFEEIRLRYTRLEN
;
A
#
# COMPACT_ATOMS: atom_id res chain seq x y z
N MET A 1 5.44 24.66 -24.37
CA MET A 1 3.98 24.79 -24.13
C MET A 1 3.26 23.44 -24.14
N LEU A 2 3.44 22.60 -25.17
CA LEU A 2 2.85 21.24 -25.29
C LEU A 2 3.17 20.28 -24.12
N LEU A 3 4.37 20.35 -23.53
CA LEU A 3 4.75 19.51 -22.40
C LEU A 3 3.92 19.78 -21.13
N LYS A 4 3.51 21.03 -20.84
CA LYS A 4 2.67 21.37 -19.67
C LYS A 4 1.19 21.00 -19.87
N ILE A 5 0.73 20.85 -21.12
CA ILE A 5 -0.66 20.51 -21.45
C ILE A 5 -0.92 19.01 -21.21
N ARG A 6 0.04 18.13 -21.53
CA ARG A 6 -0.09 16.68 -21.29
C ARG A 6 -0.19 16.31 -19.80
N ASP A 7 0.51 17.02 -18.92
CA ASP A 7 0.43 16.75 -17.47
C ASP A 7 -0.97 17.09 -16.92
N LYS A 8 -1.59 18.16 -17.42
CA LYS A 8 -2.99 18.51 -17.09
C LYS A 8 -3.99 17.48 -17.62
N PHE A 9 -3.71 16.89 -18.79
CA PHE A 9 -4.58 15.88 -19.41
C PHE A 9 -4.70 14.61 -18.55
N TYR A 10 -3.59 14.05 -18.07
CA TYR A 10 -3.65 12.85 -17.21
C TYR A 10 -4.34 13.13 -15.87
N ILE A 11 -4.09 14.30 -15.27
CA ILE A 11 -4.79 14.73 -14.06
C ILE A 11 -6.31 14.81 -14.31
N LEU A 12 -6.73 15.35 -15.44
CA LEU A 12 -8.14 15.41 -15.81
C LEU A 12 -8.75 14.01 -15.94
N ILE A 13 -8.05 13.06 -16.59
CA ILE A 13 -8.51 11.67 -16.69
C ILE A 13 -8.71 11.06 -15.30
N TYR A 14 -7.75 11.24 -14.38
CA TYR A 14 -7.88 10.74 -13.03
C TYR A 14 -9.07 11.35 -12.30
N LEU A 15 -9.27 12.66 -12.40
CA LEU A 15 -10.41 13.33 -11.78
C LEU A 15 -11.74 12.84 -12.35
N ILE A 16 -11.84 12.61 -13.66
CA ILE A 16 -13.04 12.04 -14.29
C ILE A 16 -13.31 10.63 -13.76
N ILE A 17 -12.30 9.77 -13.70
CA ILE A 17 -12.43 8.41 -13.18
C ILE A 17 -12.89 8.42 -11.72
N ILE A 18 -12.25 9.24 -10.87
CA ILE A 18 -12.61 9.38 -9.46
C ILE A 18 -14.05 9.89 -9.33
N PHE A 19 -14.45 10.86 -10.15
CA PHE A 19 -15.81 11.39 -10.15
C PHE A 19 -16.85 10.33 -10.53
N VAL A 20 -16.60 9.52 -11.57
CA VAL A 20 -17.47 8.40 -11.97
C VAL A 20 -17.64 7.38 -10.85
N ILE A 21 -16.54 7.04 -10.15
CA ILE A 21 -16.58 6.14 -9.00
C ILE A 21 -17.44 6.75 -7.88
N LEU A 22 -17.25 8.03 -7.58
CA LEU A 22 -17.99 8.71 -6.52
C LEU A 22 -19.48 8.88 -6.81
N ILE A 23 -19.86 9.08 -8.08
CA ILE A 23 -21.28 9.11 -8.49
C ILE A 23 -21.99 7.82 -8.10
N SER A 24 -21.31 6.67 -8.24
CA SER A 24 -21.88 5.37 -7.88
C SER A 24 -22.21 5.26 -6.38
N PHE A 25 -21.64 6.13 -5.54
CA PHE A 25 -21.93 6.23 -4.10
C PHE A 25 -22.93 7.36 -3.76
N ILE A 26 -23.45 8.10 -4.75
CA ILE A 26 -24.44 9.17 -4.54
C ILE A 26 -25.84 8.60 -4.32
N THR A 27 -26.16 7.43 -4.87
CA THR A 27 -27.47 6.77 -4.74
C THR A 27 -27.63 6.11 -3.36
N ASP A 28 -28.07 6.88 -2.35
CA ASP A 28 -28.72 6.59 -1.04
C ASP A 28 -28.48 5.28 -0.25
N LYS A 29 -27.53 4.42 -0.63
CA LYS A 29 -27.15 3.23 0.13
C LYS A 29 -25.93 3.58 0.97
N HIS A 30 -26.15 3.82 2.26
CA HIS A 30 -25.08 3.91 3.23
C HIS A 30 -24.18 2.66 3.12
N LEU A 31 -22.88 2.86 2.98
CA LEU A 31 -21.93 1.77 3.08
C LEU A 31 -21.86 1.36 4.55
N PHE A 32 -22.06 0.07 4.84
CA PHE A 32 -21.78 -0.48 6.16
C PHE A 32 -20.26 -0.56 6.33
N LEU A 33 -19.70 0.31 7.18
CA LEU A 33 -18.26 0.44 7.36
C LEU A 33 -17.82 -0.22 8.65
N LEU A 34 -16.77 -1.05 8.59
CA LEU A 34 -16.11 -1.60 9.78
C LEU A 34 -15.43 -0.50 10.62
N ASP A 35 -14.91 0.55 9.99
CA ASP A 35 -14.07 1.56 10.66
C ASP A 35 -14.84 2.83 11.09
N ILE A 36 -16.11 3.00 10.70
CA ILE A 36 -16.88 4.23 10.99
C ILE A 36 -18.29 3.88 11.46
N ILE A 37 -18.57 4.13 12.74
CA ILE A 37 -19.92 4.16 13.28
C ILE A 37 -20.41 5.60 13.16
N LEU A 38 -21.33 5.87 12.23
CA LEU A 38 -22.02 7.15 12.16
C LEU A 38 -23.22 7.11 13.10
N GLY A 39 -23.09 7.72 14.28
CA GLY A 39 -24.18 7.90 15.23
C GLY A 39 -23.98 9.16 16.07
N THR A 40 -24.99 10.01 16.13
CA THR A 40 -24.99 11.30 16.86
C THR A 40 -25.02 11.16 18.40
N GLY A 41 -24.75 9.97 18.95
CA GLY A 41 -24.93 9.69 20.38
C GLY A 41 -23.84 8.82 21.04
N SER A 42 -22.80 8.40 20.34
CA SER A 42 -21.77 7.49 20.89
C SER A 42 -20.40 8.15 21.09
N TYR A 43 -20.38 9.46 21.39
CA TYR A 43 -19.13 10.22 21.55
C TYR A 43 -18.42 10.00 22.90
N ASN A 44 -19.04 9.26 23.84
CA ASN A 44 -18.50 9.15 25.20
C ASN A 44 -17.45 8.05 25.39
N ASN A 45 -17.33 7.11 24.45
CA ASN A 45 -16.33 6.03 24.54
C ASN A 45 -15.52 5.97 23.23
N LEU A 46 -14.60 6.92 23.04
CA LEU A 46 -13.54 6.79 22.04
C LEU A 46 -12.57 5.69 22.48
N GLU A 47 -12.93 4.44 22.21
CA GLU A 47 -12.03 3.30 22.34
C GLU A 47 -10.97 3.38 21.24
N PHE A 48 -9.78 3.88 21.56
CA PHE A 48 -8.64 3.79 20.66
C PHE A 48 -8.21 2.32 20.60
N TYR A 49 -8.35 1.69 19.43
CA TYR A 49 -8.01 0.28 19.22
C TYR A 49 -8.78 -0.70 20.13
N GLY A 50 -10.05 -0.41 20.47
CA GLY A 50 -10.87 -1.28 21.32
C GLY A 50 -10.37 -1.37 22.77
N LYS A 51 -9.75 -0.29 23.27
CA LYS A 51 -9.20 -0.22 24.62
C LYS A 51 -9.86 0.90 25.41
N ILE A 52 -10.06 0.65 26.71
CA ILE A 52 -10.29 1.68 27.71
C ILE A 52 -8.99 2.50 27.82
N VAL A 53 -9.09 3.81 27.59
CA VAL A 53 -7.96 4.77 27.56
C VAL A 53 -7.12 4.66 28.85
N PRO A 54 -5.78 4.68 28.79
CA PRO A 54 -4.94 4.55 29.99
C PRO A 54 -4.98 5.78 30.90
N ILE A 55 -4.53 5.59 32.14
CA ILE A 55 -4.36 6.59 33.22
C ILE A 55 -3.37 7.73 32.82
N TYR A 56 -2.54 7.54 31.78
CA TYR A 56 -1.63 8.56 31.25
C TYR A 56 -1.57 8.54 29.71
N GLY A 57 -1.78 9.71 29.09
CA GLY A 57 -1.73 9.92 27.64
C GLY A 57 -2.91 10.77 27.15
N GLY A 58 -2.68 11.67 26.19
CA GLY A 58 -3.73 12.48 25.59
C GLY A 58 -4.45 11.73 24.46
N THR A 59 -5.75 11.96 24.32
CA THR A 59 -6.52 11.52 23.14
C THR A 59 -6.47 12.61 22.07
N LEU A 60 -6.12 12.27 20.83
CA LEU A 60 -6.38 13.18 19.71
C LEU A 60 -7.91 13.33 19.60
N SER A 61 -8.42 14.57 19.71
CA SER A 61 -9.85 14.86 19.50
C SER A 61 -10.23 14.47 18.06
N LEU A 62 -10.76 13.25 17.90
CA LEU A 62 -11.21 12.69 16.63
C LEU A 62 -12.50 13.35 16.13
N ASN A 63 -13.05 14.32 16.87
CA ASN A 63 -14.26 15.06 16.52
C ASN A 63 -14.14 15.78 15.16
N LEU A 64 -12.94 16.25 14.80
CA LEU A 64 -12.67 16.88 13.49
C LEU A 64 -12.81 15.92 12.30
N ILE A 65 -12.59 14.61 12.48
CA ILE A 65 -12.65 13.61 11.41
C ILE A 65 -14.10 13.16 11.16
N SER A 66 -14.98 13.24 12.17
CA SER A 66 -16.41 12.95 12.02
C SER A 66 -17.16 13.92 11.09
N MET A 67 -16.57 15.10 10.80
CA MET A 67 -17.12 16.09 9.88
C MET A 67 -16.77 15.85 8.41
N ILE A 68 -15.79 14.98 8.12
CA ILE A 68 -15.45 14.63 6.73
C ILE A 68 -16.49 13.62 6.25
N SER A 69 -17.36 14.03 5.32
CA SER A 69 -18.26 13.09 4.66
C SER A 69 -17.44 11.92 4.10
N GLN A 70 -17.90 10.69 4.33
CA GLN A 70 -17.22 9.47 3.85
C GLN A 70 -16.79 9.56 2.38
N LYS A 71 -17.62 10.20 1.54
CA LYS A 71 -17.37 10.46 0.12
C LYS A 71 -16.12 11.31 -0.09
N LEU A 72 -15.91 12.34 0.73
CA LEU A 72 -14.70 13.17 0.71
C LEU A 72 -13.46 12.37 1.13
N LEU A 73 -13.58 11.47 2.11
CA LEU A 73 -12.46 10.60 2.48
C LEU A 73 -12.09 9.63 1.35
N ILE A 74 -13.08 9.00 0.70
CA ILE A 74 -12.85 8.14 -0.47
C ILE A 74 -12.20 8.94 -1.61
N PHE A 75 -12.70 10.15 -1.88
CA PHE A 75 -12.08 11.05 -2.86
C PHE A 75 -10.60 11.30 -2.56
N ILE A 76 -10.28 11.66 -1.31
CA ILE A 76 -8.91 11.89 -0.84
C ILE A 76 -8.06 10.63 -1.03
N ILE A 77 -8.56 9.46 -0.62
CA ILE A 77 -7.84 8.18 -0.76
C ILE A 77 -7.49 7.90 -2.22
N LEU A 78 -8.46 8.01 -3.13
CA LEU A 78 -8.24 7.73 -4.55
C LEU A 78 -7.28 8.75 -5.19
N LEU A 79 -7.47 10.04 -4.89
CA LEU A 79 -6.62 11.11 -5.38
C LEU A 79 -5.16 10.94 -4.89
N PHE A 80 -4.96 10.67 -3.60
CA PHE A 80 -3.62 10.48 -3.03
C PHE A 80 -2.97 9.20 -3.53
N SER A 81 -3.72 8.13 -3.78
CA SER A 81 -3.20 6.88 -4.34
C SER A 81 -2.54 7.13 -5.71
N VAL A 82 -3.21 7.91 -6.56
CA VAL A 82 -2.65 8.32 -7.85
C VAL A 82 -1.46 9.25 -7.66
N TYR A 83 -1.64 10.33 -6.89
CA TYR A 83 -0.65 11.38 -6.73
C TYR A 83 0.68 10.84 -6.19
N SER A 84 0.60 10.00 -5.15
CA SER A 84 1.77 9.40 -4.51
C SER A 84 2.50 8.46 -5.47
N MET A 85 1.77 7.58 -6.15
CA MET A 85 2.35 6.56 -7.01
C MET A 85 2.91 7.15 -8.30
N TYR A 86 2.18 8.08 -8.93
CA TYR A 86 2.68 8.85 -10.08
C TYR A 86 3.97 9.59 -9.70
N GLY A 87 3.96 10.26 -8.55
CA GLY A 87 5.13 10.98 -8.03
C GLY A 87 6.31 10.07 -7.74
N PHE A 88 6.07 8.85 -7.25
CA PHE A 88 7.09 7.84 -6.98
C PHE A 88 7.71 7.31 -8.26
N ILE A 89 6.90 6.91 -9.24
CA ILE A 89 7.40 6.35 -10.49
C ILE A 89 8.14 7.38 -11.32
N ASN A 90 7.67 8.62 -11.37
CA ASN A 90 8.39 9.70 -12.04
C ASN A 90 9.77 9.99 -11.43
N LYS A 91 10.04 9.57 -10.17
CA LYS A 91 11.39 9.63 -9.56
C LYS A 91 12.28 8.48 -10.03
N ILE A 92 11.71 7.30 -10.28
CA ILE A 92 12.44 6.12 -10.76
C ILE A 92 12.74 6.25 -12.25
N ILE A 93 11.73 6.58 -13.05
CA ILE A 93 11.83 6.75 -14.49
C ILE A 93 11.00 7.94 -14.95
N SER A 94 11.60 8.82 -15.76
CA SER A 94 10.95 10.03 -16.26
C SER A 94 10.01 9.74 -17.44
N SER A 95 9.11 8.76 -17.29
CA SER A 95 8.06 8.43 -18.27
C SER A 95 6.67 8.75 -17.69
N ARG A 96 5.92 9.56 -18.43
CA ARG A 96 4.54 9.93 -18.09
C ARG A 96 3.58 8.77 -18.24
N MET A 97 3.74 7.97 -19.29
CA MET A 97 2.89 6.80 -19.52
C MET A 97 3.11 5.75 -18.43
N SER A 98 4.37 5.53 -18.04
CA SER A 98 4.73 4.69 -16.88
C SER A 98 4.07 5.19 -15.60
N SER A 99 4.20 6.48 -15.31
CA SER A 99 3.62 7.10 -14.11
C SER A 99 2.08 7.06 -14.13
N PHE A 100 1.47 7.22 -15.31
CA PHE A 100 0.03 7.12 -15.51
C PHE A 100 -0.49 5.70 -15.26
N TYR A 101 0.12 4.69 -15.90
CA TYR A 101 -0.23 3.30 -15.69
C TYR A 101 -0.11 2.90 -14.21
N ALA A 102 1.01 3.25 -13.59
CA ALA A 102 1.29 2.87 -12.21
C ALA A 102 0.32 3.53 -11.23
N GLY A 103 -0.01 4.82 -11.43
CA GLY A 103 -1.02 5.51 -10.63
C GLY A 103 -2.42 4.90 -10.80
N LEU A 104 -2.79 4.55 -12.04
CA LEU A 104 -4.08 3.94 -12.34
C LEU A 104 -4.21 2.55 -11.69
N LEU A 105 -3.22 1.66 -11.85
CA LEU A 105 -3.24 0.33 -11.25
C LEU A 105 -3.23 0.39 -9.71
N TYR A 106 -2.46 1.30 -9.12
CA TYR A 106 -2.37 1.44 -7.67
C TYR A 106 -3.68 1.95 -7.05
N MET A 107 -4.41 2.81 -7.77
CA MET A 107 -5.73 3.31 -7.40
C MET A 107 -6.85 2.28 -7.66
N LEU A 108 -6.84 1.64 -8.83
CA LEU A 108 -7.92 0.77 -9.31
C LEU A 108 -7.45 -0.68 -9.41
N ASN A 109 -7.75 -1.43 -8.37
CA ASN A 109 -7.48 -2.85 -8.30
C ASN A 109 -8.44 -3.52 -7.32
N SER A 110 -8.50 -4.85 -7.36
CA SER A 110 -9.39 -5.68 -6.54
C SER A 110 -9.16 -5.48 -5.05
N TYR A 111 -7.92 -5.21 -4.63
CA TYR A 111 -7.58 -4.94 -3.24
C TYR A 111 -8.18 -3.61 -2.76
N VAL A 112 -8.02 -2.51 -3.51
CA VAL A 112 -8.62 -1.22 -3.16
C VAL A 112 -10.14 -1.32 -3.15
N TYR A 113 -10.73 -1.96 -4.17
CA TYR A 113 -12.18 -2.17 -4.25
C TYR A 113 -12.73 -2.84 -2.98
N VAL A 114 -12.22 -4.03 -2.62
CA VAL A 114 -12.78 -4.77 -1.48
C VAL A 114 -12.57 -4.03 -0.15
N ARG A 115 -11.48 -3.26 -0.02
CA ARG A 115 -11.20 -2.46 1.18
C ARG A 115 -12.14 -1.26 1.31
N ILE A 116 -12.53 -0.63 0.21
CA ILE A 116 -13.59 0.40 0.20
C ILE A 116 -14.92 -0.24 0.61
N MET A 117 -15.27 -1.38 0.01
CA MET A 117 -16.54 -2.07 0.29
C MET A 117 -16.62 -2.63 1.70
N ALA A 118 -15.50 -3.07 2.28
CA ALA A 118 -15.40 -3.48 3.68
C ALA A 118 -15.35 -2.28 4.66
N GLY A 119 -15.17 -1.07 4.14
CA GLY A 119 -15.05 0.15 4.93
C GLY A 119 -13.75 0.31 5.68
N GLN A 120 -12.66 -0.32 5.21
CA GLN A 120 -11.32 -0.22 5.78
C GLN A 120 -10.62 1.07 5.30
N LEU A 121 -11.25 2.23 5.51
CA LEU A 121 -10.84 3.49 4.91
C LEU A 121 -9.56 4.06 5.52
N TYR A 122 -9.30 3.87 6.81
CA TYR A 122 -8.03 4.32 7.42
C TYR A 122 -6.84 3.50 6.93
N LEU A 123 -7.05 2.21 6.71
CA LEU A 123 -6.06 1.35 6.07
C LEU A 123 -5.76 1.84 4.64
N LEU A 124 -6.80 2.16 3.87
CA LEU A 124 -6.61 2.69 2.51
C LEU A 124 -5.99 4.08 2.48
N PHE A 125 -6.25 4.93 3.47
CA PHE A 125 -5.60 6.23 3.60
C PHE A 125 -4.09 6.09 3.80
N SER A 126 -3.65 5.24 4.74
CA SER A 126 -2.22 4.93 4.90
C SER A 126 -1.61 4.28 3.65
N TYR A 127 -2.34 3.37 3.00
CA TYR A 127 -1.93 2.74 1.74
C TYR A 127 -1.75 3.77 0.60
N ALA A 128 -2.66 4.75 0.49
CA ALA A 128 -2.58 5.80 -0.53
C ALA A 128 -1.33 6.66 -0.40
N ILE A 129 -0.79 6.82 0.81
CA ILE A 129 0.39 7.66 1.10
C ILE A 129 1.70 6.87 0.98
N LEU A 130 1.65 5.54 1.09
CA LEU A 130 2.82 4.66 1.07
C LEU A 130 3.80 4.94 -0.09
N PRO A 131 3.41 5.11 -1.37
CA PRO A 131 4.37 5.38 -2.44
C PRO A 131 5.12 6.71 -2.25
N LEU A 132 4.47 7.73 -1.66
CA LEU A 132 5.10 9.01 -1.37
C LEU A 132 6.11 8.87 -0.22
N LEU A 133 5.80 8.08 0.80
CA LEU A 133 6.75 7.72 1.85
C LEU A 133 7.99 7.04 1.25
N LEU A 134 7.81 6.08 0.34
CA LEU A 134 8.91 5.39 -0.33
C LEU A 134 9.75 6.31 -1.20
N LYS A 135 9.13 7.27 -1.90
CA LYS A 135 9.83 8.32 -2.64
C LYS A 135 10.79 9.10 -1.75
N VAL A 136 10.28 9.56 -0.61
CA VAL A 136 11.07 10.34 0.36
C VAL A 136 12.12 9.47 1.03
N PHE A 137 11.82 8.21 1.33
CA PHE A 137 12.79 7.26 1.87
C PHE A 137 13.97 7.06 0.91
N ILE A 138 13.72 6.84 -0.39
CA ILE A 138 14.79 6.74 -1.40
C ILE A 138 15.60 8.04 -1.49
N ASN A 139 14.95 9.21 -1.47
CA ASN A 139 15.68 10.47 -1.43
C ASN A 139 16.54 10.61 -0.18
N LEU A 140 16.09 10.13 0.98
CA LEU A 140 16.85 10.15 2.22
C LEU A 140 18.11 9.27 2.09
N LEU A 141 17.99 8.08 1.49
CA LEU A 141 19.13 7.19 1.20
C LEU A 141 20.15 7.85 0.27
N GLU A 142 19.68 8.49 -0.80
CA GLU A 142 20.54 9.10 -1.82
C GLU A 142 21.18 10.42 -1.35
N LYS A 143 20.39 11.33 -0.77
CA LYS A 143 20.79 12.72 -0.50
C LYS A 143 21.27 12.96 0.93
N LYS A 144 20.76 12.20 1.90
CA LYS A 144 21.13 12.33 3.34
C LYS A 144 20.87 13.72 3.93
N GLU A 145 19.92 14.46 3.37
CA GLU A 145 19.60 15.82 3.78
C GLU A 145 18.60 15.84 4.94
N LYS A 146 18.75 16.82 5.86
CA LYS A 146 17.79 17.07 6.95
C LYS A 146 16.36 17.26 6.45
N LYS A 147 16.19 17.92 5.30
CA LYS A 147 14.88 18.16 4.67
C LYS A 147 14.16 16.84 4.33
N GLU A 148 14.87 15.87 3.76
CA GLU A 148 14.29 14.56 3.44
C GLU A 148 14.04 13.74 4.70
N MET A 149 14.88 13.90 5.74
CA MET A 149 14.68 13.28 7.05
C MET A 149 13.38 13.76 7.72
N ILE A 150 13.13 15.08 7.72
CA ILE A 150 11.90 15.67 8.29
C ILE A 150 10.67 15.18 7.53
N LYS A 151 10.70 15.21 6.19
CA LYS A 151 9.61 14.67 5.37
C LYS A 151 9.37 13.19 5.64
N PHE A 152 10.43 12.40 5.81
CA PHE A 152 10.35 10.98 6.08
C PHE A 152 9.64 10.71 7.40
N ILE A 153 10.06 11.37 8.49
CA ILE A 153 9.44 11.24 9.82
C ILE A 153 7.96 11.66 9.79
N PHE A 154 7.65 12.77 9.11
CA PHE A 154 6.28 13.25 8.96
C PHE A 154 5.41 12.22 8.21
N LEU A 155 5.82 11.78 7.02
CA LEU A 155 5.04 10.83 6.22
C LEU A 155 4.93 9.46 6.91
N LEU A 156 5.96 9.02 7.62
CA LEU A 156 5.91 7.79 8.42
C LEU A 156 4.85 7.89 9.53
N SER A 157 4.75 9.06 10.16
CA SER A 157 3.71 9.37 11.17
C SER A 157 2.31 9.41 10.57
N VAL A 158 2.16 9.92 9.34
CA VAL A 158 0.87 9.90 8.65
C VAL A 158 0.48 8.46 8.24
N VAL A 159 1.45 7.65 7.79
CA VAL A 159 1.20 6.22 7.50
C VAL A 159 0.84 5.45 8.78
N ALA A 160 1.37 5.85 9.94
CA ALA A 160 1.08 5.26 11.25
C ALA A 160 -0.38 5.40 11.73
N PHE A 161 -1.24 6.13 11.01
CA PHE A 161 -2.69 6.10 11.21
C PHE A 161 -3.28 4.68 11.11
N ASN A 162 -2.59 3.77 10.42
CA ASN A 162 -2.91 2.36 10.42
C ASN A 162 -1.65 1.53 10.69
N ILE A 163 -1.65 0.81 11.82
CA ILE A 163 -0.49 0.03 12.27
C ILE A 163 -0.11 -1.10 11.28
N HIS A 164 -1.10 -1.70 10.59
CA HIS A 164 -0.82 -2.75 9.61
C HIS A 164 -0.06 -2.20 8.41
N ILE A 165 -0.48 -1.05 7.86
CA ILE A 165 0.26 -0.42 6.76
C ILE A 165 1.62 0.12 7.24
N LEU A 166 1.74 0.60 8.48
CA LEU A 166 3.04 0.98 9.04
C LEU A 166 4.02 -0.19 9.05
N ILE A 167 3.60 -1.37 9.53
CA ILE A 167 4.45 -2.57 9.55
C ILE A 167 4.79 -3.02 8.12
N ILE A 168 3.84 -2.97 7.18
CA ILE A 168 4.10 -3.23 5.76
C ILE A 168 5.13 -2.24 5.20
N ALA A 169 4.98 -0.95 5.49
CA ALA A 169 5.90 0.10 5.05
C ALA A 169 7.31 -0.14 5.59
N LEU A 170 7.45 -0.44 6.88
CA LEU A 170 8.74 -0.75 7.51
C LEU A 170 9.37 -2.01 6.89
N THR A 171 8.57 -3.02 6.56
CA THR A 171 9.04 -4.24 5.87
C THR A 171 9.58 -3.91 4.48
N ILE A 172 8.82 -3.17 3.68
CA ILE A 172 9.22 -2.71 2.34
C ILE A 172 10.51 -1.90 2.40
N MET A 173 10.56 -0.92 3.31
CA MET A 173 11.73 -0.05 3.47
C MET A 173 12.95 -0.82 3.96
N SER A 174 12.77 -1.83 4.82
CA SER A 174 13.86 -2.71 5.26
C SER A 174 14.42 -3.50 4.08
N ILE A 175 13.58 -4.05 3.20
CA ILE A 175 14.04 -4.74 1.99
C ILE A 175 14.80 -3.77 1.07
N ILE A 176 14.22 -2.60 0.78
CA ILE A 176 14.89 -1.56 -0.03
C ILE A 176 16.23 -1.18 0.58
N PHE A 177 16.27 -0.98 1.90
CA PHE A 177 17.46 -0.62 2.64
C PHE A 177 18.56 -1.68 2.55
N LEU A 178 18.22 -2.96 2.73
CA LEU A 178 19.17 -4.08 2.64
C LEU A 178 19.82 -4.15 1.27
N PHE A 179 19.01 -4.04 0.20
CA PHE A 179 19.54 -3.97 -1.16
C PHE A 179 20.44 -2.75 -1.32
N TRP A 180 19.96 -1.54 -1.00
CA TRP A 180 20.72 -0.30 -1.11
C TRP A 180 22.06 -0.35 -0.35
N PHE A 181 22.03 -0.80 0.90
CA PHE A 181 23.19 -0.89 1.78
C PHE A 181 24.21 -1.92 1.29
N ASN A 182 23.76 -3.07 0.75
CA ASN A 182 24.67 -4.06 0.18
C ASN A 182 25.52 -3.48 -0.97
N LYS A 183 24.93 -2.59 -1.79
CA LYS A 183 25.64 -1.94 -2.90
C LYS A 183 26.51 -0.77 -2.47
N HIS A 184 26.00 0.10 -1.59
CA HIS A 184 26.67 1.36 -1.28
C HIS A 184 27.53 1.31 -0.01
N ARG A 185 27.23 0.40 0.93
CA ARG A 185 27.93 0.18 2.20
C ARG A 185 28.21 1.45 3.03
N ASP A 186 27.38 2.48 2.89
CA ASP A 186 27.58 3.77 3.57
C ASP A 186 26.97 3.76 4.98
N ILE A 187 27.77 3.53 6.01
CA ILE A 187 27.28 3.42 7.39
C ILE A 187 26.65 4.71 7.96
N ARG A 188 26.91 5.87 7.34
CA ARG A 188 26.30 7.14 7.76
C ARG A 188 24.79 7.11 7.59
N ILE A 189 24.28 6.38 6.59
CA ILE A 189 22.83 6.27 6.40
C ILE A 189 22.17 5.53 7.57
N SER A 190 22.84 4.52 8.14
CA SER A 190 22.31 3.75 9.26
C SER A 190 22.12 4.65 10.47
N LYS A 191 23.07 5.57 10.72
CA LYS A 191 22.93 6.60 11.77
C LYS A 191 21.72 7.51 11.51
N ILE A 192 21.55 7.99 10.27
CA ILE A 192 20.43 8.86 9.90
C ILE A 192 19.08 8.13 10.07
N ILE A 193 19.00 6.86 9.66
CA ILE A 193 17.79 6.03 9.84
C ILE A 193 17.50 5.83 11.33
N ILE A 194 18.50 5.49 12.15
CA ILE A 194 18.34 5.32 13.60
C ILE A 194 17.82 6.61 14.24
N ILE A 195 18.43 7.76 13.93
CA ILE A 195 17.97 9.07 14.41
C ILE A 195 16.52 9.33 13.97
N SER A 196 16.17 9.01 12.72
CA SER A 196 14.81 9.18 12.21
C SER A 196 13.80 8.32 12.96
N VAL A 197 14.16 7.06 13.28
CA VAL A 197 13.31 6.14 14.05
C VAL A 197 13.11 6.65 15.48
N ILE A 198 14.18 7.13 16.14
CA ILE A 198 14.08 7.72 17.48
C ILE A 198 13.14 8.93 17.46
N LEU A 199 13.32 9.85 16.52
CA LEU A 199 12.46 11.03 16.39
C LEU A 199 11.01 10.66 16.06
N PHE A 200 10.80 9.63 15.24
CA PHE A 200 9.47 9.08 14.98
C PHE A 200 8.82 8.56 16.26
N ILE A 201 9.54 7.77 17.07
CA ILE A 201 9.04 7.23 18.35
C ILE A 201 8.67 8.35 19.31
N ILE A 202 9.51 9.40 19.41
CA ILE A 202 9.23 10.57 20.26
C ILE A 202 7.96 11.28 19.78
N LEU A 203 7.85 11.59 18.48
CA LEU A 203 6.70 12.28 17.90
C LEU A 203 5.39 11.48 18.04
N ASN A 204 5.49 10.15 17.99
CA ASN A 204 4.36 9.22 18.06
C ASN A 204 4.18 8.59 19.45
N SER A 205 4.88 9.10 20.46
CA SER A 205 4.82 8.60 21.83
C SER A 205 3.40 8.60 22.40
N TYR A 206 2.56 9.55 21.95
CA TYR A 206 1.17 9.69 22.38
C TYR A 206 0.31 8.43 22.13
N TRP A 207 0.60 7.62 21.10
CA TRP A 207 -0.09 6.34 20.87
C TRP A 207 0.81 5.12 21.11
N ILE A 208 2.13 5.25 20.95
CA ILE A 208 3.08 4.15 21.19
C ILE A 208 3.08 3.77 22.67
N ILE A 209 3.15 4.75 23.59
CA ILE A 209 3.19 4.48 25.03
C ILE A 209 1.91 3.77 25.50
N PRO A 210 0.69 4.23 25.15
CA PRO A 210 -0.54 3.48 25.44
C PRO A 210 -0.56 2.04 24.93
N ILE A 211 0.01 1.78 23.76
CA ILE A 211 0.06 0.41 23.22
C ILE A 211 1.00 -0.46 24.05
N LEU A 212 2.20 0.04 24.38
CA LEU A 212 3.22 -0.71 25.11
C LEU A 212 2.85 -0.94 26.59
N THR A 213 2.05 -0.06 27.18
CA THR A 213 1.65 -0.14 28.60
C THR A 213 0.31 -0.85 28.82
N ALA A 214 -0.37 -1.27 27.76
CA ALA A 214 -1.67 -1.95 27.86
C ALA A 214 -1.51 -3.35 28.45
N LYS A 215 -2.25 -3.63 29.54
CA LYS A 215 -2.19 -4.92 30.26
C LYS A 215 -2.88 -6.07 29.52
N ASN A 216 -4.00 -5.77 28.85
CA ASN A 216 -4.75 -6.74 28.04
C ASN A 216 -4.88 -6.21 26.61
N THR A 217 -4.52 -7.03 25.62
CA THR A 217 -4.66 -6.67 24.21
C THR A 217 -5.48 -7.73 23.49
N MET A 218 -6.40 -7.32 22.62
CA MET A 218 -7.14 -8.26 21.77
C MET A 218 -6.22 -9.08 20.86
N VAL A 219 -5.02 -8.55 20.55
CA VAL A 219 -3.99 -9.27 19.79
C VAL A 219 -3.51 -10.53 20.52
N GLY A 220 -3.48 -10.51 21.86
CA GLY A 220 -3.16 -11.68 22.66
C GLY A 220 -4.12 -12.84 22.46
N ASN A 221 -5.39 -12.54 22.16
CA ASN A 221 -6.46 -13.52 21.97
C ASN A 221 -6.51 -14.10 20.55
N ILE A 222 -5.75 -13.56 19.61
CA ILE A 222 -5.68 -14.10 18.24
C ILE A 222 -4.97 -15.45 18.31
N GLY A 223 -5.63 -16.49 17.80
CA GLY A 223 -5.10 -17.85 17.77
C GLY A 223 -5.15 -18.49 16.38
N GLU A 224 -4.81 -19.77 16.34
CA GLU A 224 -4.79 -20.55 15.09
C GLU A 224 -6.16 -20.60 14.39
N THR A 225 -7.25 -20.66 15.17
CA THR A 225 -8.62 -20.62 14.64
C THR A 225 -8.88 -19.33 13.90
N ASP A 226 -8.42 -18.19 14.42
CA ASP A 226 -8.55 -16.91 13.74
C ASP A 226 -7.77 -16.90 12.43
N TYR A 227 -6.53 -17.41 12.42
CA TYR A 227 -5.75 -17.44 11.18
C TYR A 227 -6.44 -18.21 10.07
N LYS A 228 -7.12 -19.32 10.39
CA LYS A 228 -7.87 -20.09 9.40
C LYS A 228 -9.14 -19.38 8.93
N VAL A 229 -9.89 -18.75 9.84
CA VAL A 229 -11.12 -18.02 9.51
C VAL A 229 -10.86 -16.76 8.69
N TYR A 230 -9.77 -16.05 8.97
CA TYR A 230 -9.44 -14.77 8.36
C TYR A 230 -8.37 -14.87 7.25
N ALA A 231 -7.91 -16.07 6.92
CA ALA A 231 -7.06 -16.31 5.77
C ALA A 231 -7.84 -16.21 4.45
N PRO A 232 -7.16 -15.89 3.33
CA PRO A 232 -7.72 -16.04 2.01
C PRO A 232 -8.21 -17.46 1.76
N LYS A 233 -9.34 -17.56 1.05
CA LYS A 233 -9.86 -18.83 0.55
C LYS A 233 -9.03 -19.24 -0.67
N ILE A 234 -8.04 -20.10 -0.42
CA ILE A 234 -7.14 -20.62 -1.44
C ILE A 234 -7.52 -22.07 -1.68
N GLU A 235 -8.28 -22.33 -2.74
CA GLU A 235 -8.59 -23.68 -3.20
C GLU A 235 -7.68 -24.02 -4.38
N GLY A 236 -6.60 -24.76 -4.12
CA GLY A 236 -5.64 -25.23 -5.12
C GLY A 236 -4.92 -24.11 -5.89
N ILE A 237 -4.47 -24.44 -7.10
CA ILE A 237 -3.75 -23.50 -7.99
C ILE A 237 -4.66 -22.32 -8.39
N SER A 238 -5.96 -22.56 -8.57
CA SER A 238 -6.94 -21.52 -8.84
C SER A 238 -6.98 -20.46 -7.75
N GLY A 239 -6.97 -20.86 -6.47
CA GLY A 239 -6.95 -19.92 -5.35
C GLY A 239 -5.68 -19.08 -5.29
N LEU A 240 -4.53 -19.68 -5.61
CA LEU A 240 -3.26 -18.95 -5.69
C LEU A 240 -3.25 -17.96 -6.86
N PHE A 241 -3.82 -18.32 -8.00
CA PHE A 241 -3.97 -17.43 -9.14
C PHE A 241 -4.91 -16.26 -8.82
N ASP A 242 -6.03 -16.52 -8.15
CA ASP A 242 -6.95 -15.50 -7.66
C ASP A 242 -6.25 -14.52 -6.72
N LEU A 243 -5.48 -15.03 -5.75
CA LEU A 243 -4.68 -14.20 -4.86
C LEU A 243 -3.63 -13.39 -5.61
N ALA A 244 -2.98 -14.00 -6.59
CA ALA A 244 -2.01 -13.33 -7.46
C ALA A 244 -2.66 -12.18 -8.24
N ALA A 245 -3.93 -12.35 -8.63
CA ALA A 245 -4.79 -11.32 -9.21
C ALA A 245 -5.46 -10.38 -8.18
N MET A 246 -4.96 -10.37 -6.93
CA MET A 246 -5.35 -9.49 -5.83
C MET A 246 -6.77 -9.75 -5.27
N TYR A 247 -7.34 -10.93 -5.55
CA TYR A 247 -8.58 -11.41 -4.95
C TYR A 247 -8.30 -12.26 -3.70
N GLY A 248 -9.36 -12.81 -3.10
CA GLY A 248 -9.26 -13.74 -1.97
C GLY A 248 -9.38 -13.06 -0.61
N PHE A 249 -10.19 -12.00 -0.51
CA PHE A 249 -10.54 -11.47 0.80
C PHE A 249 -11.37 -12.49 1.59
N TRP A 250 -11.08 -12.63 2.89
CA TRP A 250 -11.69 -13.65 3.74
C TRP A 250 -13.22 -13.50 3.89
N ARG A 251 -13.73 -12.26 3.82
CA ARG A 251 -15.15 -11.96 3.99
C ARG A 251 -15.88 -12.04 2.65
N GLU A 252 -16.94 -12.83 2.62
CA GLU A 252 -17.82 -13.00 1.47
C GLU A 252 -18.82 -11.84 1.30
N GLY A 253 -19.58 -11.86 0.21
CA GLY A 253 -20.66 -10.89 -0.07
C GLY A 253 -20.23 -9.70 -0.92
N TYR A 254 -19.04 -9.75 -1.53
CA TYR A 254 -18.58 -8.76 -2.50
C TYR A 254 -18.67 -9.32 -3.92
N LEU A 255 -19.14 -8.49 -4.85
CA LEU A 255 -19.14 -8.81 -6.28
C LEU A 255 -17.82 -8.34 -6.87
N TYR A 256 -16.95 -9.28 -7.21
CA TYR A 256 -15.69 -9.01 -7.86
C TYR A 256 -15.83 -8.98 -9.38
N THR A 257 -14.90 -8.29 -10.03
CA THR A 257 -14.79 -8.31 -11.50
C THR A 257 -14.69 -9.74 -12.05
N LYS A 258 -14.03 -10.65 -11.34
CA LYS A 258 -13.93 -12.07 -11.74
C LYS A 258 -15.27 -12.81 -11.81
N ASP A 259 -16.30 -12.31 -11.13
CA ASP A 259 -17.60 -12.98 -11.03
C ASP A 259 -18.50 -12.70 -12.25
N PHE A 260 -18.23 -11.62 -13.00
CA PHE A 260 -19.08 -11.20 -14.13
C PHE A 260 -18.31 -10.85 -15.41
N LEU A 261 -17.01 -10.53 -15.34
CA LEU A 261 -16.22 -10.23 -16.52
C LEU A 261 -15.55 -11.52 -17.05
N LEU A 262 -16.07 -12.03 -18.17
CA LEU A 262 -15.44 -13.12 -18.89
C LEU A 262 -14.03 -12.71 -19.35
N GLY A 263 -13.05 -13.59 -19.16
CA GLY A 263 -11.66 -13.34 -19.56
C GLY A 263 -10.89 -12.38 -18.65
N TRP A 264 -11.36 -12.12 -17.43
CA TRP A 264 -10.63 -11.30 -16.44
C TRP A 264 -9.18 -11.77 -16.21
N GLN A 265 -8.91 -13.07 -16.41
CA GLN A 265 -7.58 -13.65 -16.33
C GLN A 265 -6.62 -13.01 -17.32
N VAL A 266 -7.09 -12.63 -18.51
CA VAL A 266 -6.29 -11.95 -19.54
C VAL A 266 -5.83 -10.58 -19.04
N LEU A 267 -6.69 -9.83 -18.35
CA LEU A 267 -6.31 -8.55 -17.75
C LEU A 267 -5.21 -8.73 -16.70
N TYR A 268 -5.33 -9.75 -15.85
CA TYR A 268 -4.29 -10.08 -14.89
C TYR A 268 -2.98 -10.47 -15.59
N LEU A 269 -3.04 -11.33 -16.62
CA LEU A 269 -1.86 -11.74 -17.38
C LEU A 269 -1.18 -10.56 -18.07
N ILE A 270 -1.93 -9.54 -18.52
CA ILE A 270 -1.34 -8.29 -19.05
C ILE A 270 -0.57 -7.56 -17.95
N ILE A 271 -1.16 -7.37 -16.76
CA ILE A 271 -0.51 -6.72 -15.62
C ILE A 271 0.78 -7.46 -15.24
N LEU A 272 0.70 -8.79 -15.12
CA LEU A 272 1.83 -9.64 -14.79
C LEU A 272 2.92 -9.58 -15.86
N SER A 273 2.54 -9.65 -17.13
CA SER A 273 3.48 -9.56 -18.26
C SER A 273 4.21 -8.22 -18.27
N LEU A 274 3.49 -7.11 -18.05
CA LEU A 274 4.10 -5.79 -17.93
C LEU A 274 5.10 -5.72 -16.77
N ALA A 275 4.74 -6.29 -15.61
CA ALA A 275 5.64 -6.34 -14.46
C ALA A 275 6.92 -7.17 -14.75
N ILE A 276 6.78 -8.32 -15.41
CA ILE A 276 7.92 -9.15 -15.83
C ILE A 276 8.80 -8.41 -16.84
N ILE A 277 8.20 -7.79 -17.85
CA ILE A 277 8.93 -7.01 -18.86
C ILE A 277 9.69 -5.86 -18.20
N GLY A 278 9.06 -5.13 -17.28
CA GLY A 278 9.71 -4.04 -16.55
C GLY A 278 10.86 -4.52 -15.68
N PHE A 279 10.71 -5.65 -15.00
CA PHE A 279 11.82 -6.27 -14.26
C PHE A 279 12.96 -6.64 -15.20
N LEU A 280 12.71 -7.44 -16.24
CA LEU A 280 13.73 -7.93 -17.17
C LEU A 280 14.45 -6.81 -17.93
N SER A 281 13.76 -5.70 -18.20
CA SER A 281 14.32 -4.56 -18.92
C SER A 281 15.31 -3.76 -18.09
N TYR A 282 15.11 -3.67 -16.77
CA TYR A 282 15.85 -2.71 -15.94
C TYR A 282 16.55 -3.34 -14.70
N TYR A 283 16.41 -4.64 -14.41
CA TYR A 283 17.08 -5.26 -13.24
C TYR A 283 18.61 -5.17 -13.27
N LYS A 284 19.20 -5.04 -14.47
CA LYS A 284 20.64 -4.82 -14.69
C LYS A 284 21.04 -3.35 -14.76
N ASP A 285 20.09 -2.42 -14.72
CA ASP A 285 20.39 -0.99 -14.77
C ASP A 285 21.28 -0.56 -13.59
N GLN A 286 22.33 0.19 -13.89
CA GLN A 286 23.33 0.58 -12.90
C GLN A 286 22.79 1.51 -11.82
N LYS A 287 21.74 2.29 -12.10
CA LYS A 287 21.16 3.25 -11.16
C LYS A 287 19.94 2.66 -10.47
N ILE A 288 18.95 2.21 -11.24
CA ILE A 288 17.65 1.81 -10.71
C ILE A 288 17.49 0.30 -10.49
N GLY A 289 18.38 -0.53 -11.04
CA GLY A 289 18.28 -1.99 -10.99
C GLY A 289 18.24 -2.56 -9.57
N ILE A 290 18.81 -1.85 -8.60
CA ILE A 290 18.76 -2.26 -7.19
C ILE A 290 17.36 -2.16 -6.59
N TYR A 291 16.63 -1.08 -6.89
CA TYR A 291 15.27 -0.89 -6.44
C TYR A 291 14.33 -1.89 -7.12
N ILE A 292 14.58 -2.20 -8.40
CA ILE A 292 13.80 -3.16 -9.17
C ILE A 292 13.90 -4.57 -8.57
N LYS A 293 15.11 -5.01 -8.21
CA LYS A 293 15.31 -6.27 -7.50
C LYS A 293 14.59 -6.28 -6.14
N ALA A 294 14.69 -5.17 -5.40
CA ALA A 294 13.97 -5.04 -4.13
C ALA A 294 12.44 -5.16 -4.33
N PHE A 295 11.86 -4.50 -5.34
CA PHE A 295 10.43 -4.59 -5.63
C PHE A 295 9.98 -5.98 -6.10
N ALA A 296 10.81 -6.71 -6.83
CA ALA A 296 10.52 -8.12 -7.14
C ALA A 296 10.45 -8.97 -5.86
N VAL A 297 11.41 -8.81 -4.95
CA VAL A 297 11.42 -9.50 -3.65
C VAL A 297 10.22 -9.08 -2.78
N ILE A 298 9.87 -7.80 -2.76
CA ILE A 298 8.68 -7.28 -2.05
C ILE A 298 7.41 -7.96 -2.58
N GLY A 299 7.27 -8.10 -3.90
CA GLY A 299 6.10 -8.76 -4.49
C GLY A 299 6.01 -10.23 -4.10
N ILE A 300 7.14 -10.96 -4.12
CA ILE A 300 7.20 -12.38 -3.73
C ILE A 300 6.89 -12.56 -2.23
N ILE A 301 7.55 -11.79 -1.36
CA ILE A 301 7.28 -11.83 0.09
C ILE A 301 5.83 -11.44 0.38
N GLY A 302 5.32 -10.41 -0.31
CA GLY A 302 3.93 -9.99 -0.22
C GLY A 302 2.96 -11.11 -0.57
N PHE A 303 3.21 -11.85 -1.65
CA PHE A 303 2.40 -13.01 -2.05
C PHE A 303 2.43 -14.15 -1.02
N ILE A 304 3.63 -14.49 -0.53
CA ILE A 304 3.80 -15.53 0.51
C ILE A 304 3.02 -15.14 1.78
N LEU A 305 3.24 -13.92 2.30
CA LEU A 305 2.55 -13.45 3.50
C LEU A 305 1.04 -13.30 3.28
N ALA A 306 0.62 -12.85 2.10
CA ALA A 306 -0.79 -12.71 1.76
C ALA A 306 -1.50 -14.05 1.77
N SER A 307 -0.84 -15.12 1.30
CA SER A 307 -1.41 -16.46 1.25
C SER A 307 -1.74 -17.04 2.63
N GLY A 308 -1.18 -16.47 3.70
CA GLY A 308 -1.51 -16.84 5.07
C GLY A 308 -1.15 -18.29 5.39
N VAL A 309 -1.85 -18.85 6.37
CA VAL A 309 -1.66 -20.25 6.79
C VAL A 309 -2.18 -21.28 5.76
N ASN A 310 -2.96 -20.84 4.77
CA ASN A 310 -3.50 -21.69 3.70
C ASN A 310 -2.59 -21.75 2.46
N GLY A 311 -1.49 -21.01 2.46
CA GLY A 311 -0.54 -20.97 1.35
C GLY A 311 0.49 -22.11 1.35
N PRO A 312 1.30 -22.23 0.30
CA PRO A 312 2.34 -23.25 0.19
C PRO A 312 3.44 -23.13 1.26
N PHE A 313 3.57 -21.96 1.90
CA PHE A 313 4.49 -21.71 3.01
C PHE A 313 3.74 -21.46 4.32
N GLY A 314 2.56 -22.08 4.48
CA GLY A 314 1.65 -21.85 5.61
C GLY A 314 2.30 -22.01 6.98
N ASP A 315 3.17 -23.00 7.17
CA ASP A 315 3.87 -23.23 8.45
C ASP A 315 4.85 -22.10 8.80
N ILE A 316 5.57 -21.57 7.81
CA ILE A 316 6.48 -20.44 8.00
C ILE A 316 5.69 -19.18 8.34
N VAL A 317 4.59 -18.94 7.62
CA VAL A 317 3.71 -17.79 7.88
C VAL A 317 3.05 -17.90 9.25
N LYS A 318 2.60 -19.09 9.64
CA LYS A 318 2.06 -19.39 10.98
C LYS A 318 3.11 -19.10 12.05
N TRP A 319 4.33 -19.62 11.90
CA TRP A 319 5.41 -19.35 12.84
C TRP A 319 5.69 -17.84 12.97
N LEU A 320 5.70 -17.10 11.86
CA LEU A 320 5.85 -15.64 11.90
C LEU A 320 4.69 -14.96 12.63
N PHE A 321 3.45 -15.40 12.43
CA PHE A 321 2.29 -14.84 13.11
C PHE A 321 2.30 -15.15 14.61
N ASP A 322 2.72 -16.35 15.01
CA ASP A 322 2.76 -16.74 16.42
C ASP A 322 3.90 -16.06 17.20
N ASN A 323 5.03 -15.78 16.54
CA ASN A 323 6.28 -15.37 17.22
C ASN A 323 6.67 -13.90 17.01
N THR A 324 5.93 -13.14 16.21
CA THR A 324 6.28 -11.75 15.91
C THR A 324 5.09 -10.80 16.02
N ILE A 325 5.34 -9.50 15.81
CA ILE A 325 4.29 -8.48 15.72
C ILE A 325 3.27 -8.76 14.60
N LEU A 326 3.59 -9.67 13.67
CA LEU A 326 2.68 -10.10 12.62
C LEU A 326 1.46 -10.86 13.16
N LYS A 327 1.44 -11.26 14.45
CA LYS A 327 0.24 -11.77 15.13
C LYS A 327 -1.00 -10.90 14.91
N GLY A 328 -0.81 -9.57 14.89
CA GLY A 328 -1.88 -8.60 14.65
C GLY A 328 -2.46 -8.62 13.23
N PHE A 329 -1.82 -9.31 12.28
CA PHE A 329 -2.29 -9.51 10.91
C PHE A 329 -3.19 -10.74 10.81
N ARG A 330 -4.22 -10.78 11.66
CA ARG A 330 -5.29 -11.78 11.61
C ARG A 330 -5.79 -12.02 10.18
N ASP A 331 -6.02 -10.92 9.45
CA ASP A 331 -6.31 -10.90 8.01
C ASP A 331 -5.01 -10.75 7.22
N SER A 332 -4.51 -11.85 6.66
CA SER A 332 -3.27 -11.88 5.89
C SER A 332 -3.40 -11.20 4.52
N HIS A 333 -4.62 -11.05 3.98
CA HIS A 333 -4.86 -10.40 2.68
C HIS A 333 -4.38 -8.93 2.65
N LYS A 334 -4.12 -8.31 3.81
CA LYS A 334 -3.48 -6.99 3.90
C LYS A 334 -2.11 -6.93 3.21
N PHE A 335 -1.38 -8.05 3.13
CA PHE A 335 -0.09 -8.10 2.44
C PHE A 335 -0.20 -8.02 0.92
N VAL A 336 -1.41 -8.16 0.34
CA VAL A 336 -1.65 -7.87 -1.10
C VAL A 336 -1.26 -6.43 -1.45
N ALA A 337 -1.27 -5.50 -0.49
CA ALA A 337 -0.73 -4.15 -0.69
C ALA A 337 0.72 -4.15 -1.22
N MET A 338 1.57 -5.08 -0.76
CA MET A 338 2.95 -5.24 -1.25
C MET A 338 3.00 -5.72 -2.69
N MET A 339 2.08 -6.60 -3.08
CA MET A 339 1.95 -7.09 -4.45
C MET A 339 1.48 -5.98 -5.39
N VAL A 340 0.41 -5.26 -5.02
CA VAL A 340 -0.13 -4.15 -5.82
C VAL A 340 0.94 -3.09 -6.06
N LEU A 341 1.69 -2.73 -5.02
CA LEU A 341 2.82 -1.82 -5.12
C LEU A 341 3.86 -2.34 -6.13
N SER A 342 4.25 -3.61 -6.02
CA SER A 342 5.25 -4.23 -6.88
C SER A 342 4.81 -4.29 -8.34
N TYR A 343 3.57 -4.70 -8.62
CA TYR A 343 3.03 -4.71 -9.98
C TYR A 343 2.87 -3.31 -10.55
N SER A 344 2.49 -2.33 -9.74
CA SER A 344 2.38 -0.94 -10.18
C SER A 344 3.75 -0.35 -10.52
N VAL A 345 4.79 -0.64 -9.71
CA VAL A 345 6.17 -0.20 -9.99
C VAL A 345 6.74 -0.88 -11.22
N LEU A 346 6.77 -2.21 -11.22
CA LEU A 346 7.39 -2.99 -12.28
C LEU A 346 6.61 -2.88 -13.58
N GLY A 347 5.28 -2.90 -13.53
CA GLY A 347 4.44 -2.72 -14.72
C GLY A 347 4.58 -1.33 -15.35
N GLY A 348 4.75 -0.28 -14.53
CA GLY A 348 5.10 1.06 -15.03
C GLY A 348 6.39 1.05 -15.84
N LEU A 349 7.43 0.38 -15.33
CA LEU A 349 8.68 0.19 -16.07
C LEU A 349 8.48 -0.62 -17.36
N GLY A 350 7.59 -1.61 -17.37
CA GLY A 350 7.19 -2.33 -18.58
C GLY A 350 6.64 -1.38 -19.65
N ILE A 351 5.73 -0.47 -19.26
CA ILE A 351 5.20 0.57 -20.14
C ILE A 351 6.30 1.52 -20.63
N ALA A 352 7.22 1.93 -19.75
CA ALA A 352 8.36 2.76 -20.15
C ALA A 352 9.19 2.07 -21.24
N LYS A 353 9.39 0.75 -21.15
CA LYS A 353 10.12 0.00 -22.18
C LYS A 353 9.45 0.05 -23.54
N PHE A 354 8.13 -0.12 -23.59
CA PHE A 354 7.38 0.00 -24.84
C PHE A 354 7.46 1.41 -25.43
N GLU A 355 7.43 2.45 -24.59
CA GLU A 355 7.60 3.84 -25.03
C GLU A 355 8.99 4.07 -25.65
N GLU A 356 10.06 3.55 -25.03
CA GLU A 356 11.42 3.60 -25.58
C GLU A 356 11.51 2.91 -26.95
N ILE A 357 10.94 1.71 -27.09
CA ILE A 357 10.95 0.93 -28.33
C ILE A 357 10.23 1.72 -29.43
N ARG A 358 9.03 2.24 -29.15
CA ARG A 358 8.25 3.04 -30.10
C ARG A 358 9.04 4.26 -30.58
N LEU A 359 9.63 5.03 -29.65
CA LEU A 359 10.41 6.22 -30.00
C LEU A 359 11.65 5.89 -30.83
N ARG A 360 12.26 4.71 -30.64
CA ARG A 360 13.39 4.25 -31.45
C ARG A 360 12.97 3.98 -32.90
N TYR A 361 11.82 3.33 -33.12
CA TYR A 361 11.32 3.08 -34.48
C TYR A 361 10.95 4.36 -35.22
N THR A 362 10.24 5.30 -34.58
CA THR A 362 9.88 6.57 -35.22
C THR A 362 11.10 7.43 -35.62
N ARG A 363 12.25 7.25 -34.96
CA ARG A 363 13.51 7.91 -35.35
C ARG A 363 14.27 7.23 -36.49
N LEU A 364 13.92 6.00 -36.84
CA LEU A 364 14.50 5.29 -37.98
C LEU A 364 13.72 5.56 -39.28
N GLU A 365 12.46 5.98 -39.16
CA GLU A 365 11.57 6.33 -40.28
C GLU A 365 11.69 7.79 -40.74
N ASN A 366 12.31 8.66 -39.93
CA ASN A 366 12.64 10.05 -40.27
C ASN A 366 14.16 10.19 -40.39
#